data_AF-A0A813DB48-F1
#
_entry.id   AF-A0A813DB48-F1
#
_cell.length_a   1.000
_cell.length_b   1.000
_cell.length_c   1.000
_cell.angle_alpha   90.00
_cell.angle_beta   90.00
_cell.angle_gamma   90.00
#
_symmetry.space_group_name_H-M   'P 1'
#
loop_
_entity.id
_entity.type
_entity.pdbx_description
1 polymer ?
#
loop_
_entity_poly.entity_id
_entity_poly.type
_entity_poly.pdbx_seq_one_letter_code
_entity_poly.pdbx_strand_id
1 'polypeptide(L)'
;SISALIVWVYYGFAEYSLKEMPIFLAILVLARWLQLTWTCRAFSWAGERILPIMHASFGQMSGIFVVTGGILAGFANAFLALEIGFEDMDHFSVVLGSLRLLLLGDGDGIDMVLGLDGAPQEGSPVTFVFLVIAVVVFCICVLNLFIAVHGEAYEKAHEKAHISFVQERATICLQCLLRPSWPPACFKYKFPYRKGAYLVLMVLVLPCWVMMLRVPALHPGLPSALLFVALAFGDSILVQKKWDKECEDQYYLWICHRADYDASSIWPADDGPEADSSELDGRHAGIKRDNFLRFERMAAEIEQMRRYVVDKTQGLDSGMEAVEKRVARVENALGSLVGALQK
;
A
#
# COMPACT_ATOMS: atom_id res chain seq x y z
N SER A 1 -6.35 9.35 -13.71
CA SER A 1 -6.30 10.47 -14.67
C SER A 1 -7.60 10.62 -15.45
N ILE A 2 -8.14 9.54 -16.03
CA ILE A 2 -9.40 9.54 -16.80
C ILE A 2 -10.62 9.84 -15.92
N SER A 3 -10.69 9.29 -14.70
CA SER A 3 -11.78 9.55 -13.74
C SER A 3 -11.88 11.02 -13.31
N ALA A 4 -10.74 11.68 -13.05
CA ALA A 4 -10.72 13.12 -12.77
C ALA A 4 -11.13 13.94 -13.99
N LEU A 5 -10.84 13.47 -15.21
CA LEU A 5 -11.22 14.12 -16.46
C LEU A 5 -12.73 13.93 -16.75
N ILE A 6 -13.32 12.78 -16.39
CA ILE A 6 -14.76 12.53 -16.52
C ILE A 6 -15.54 13.40 -15.54
N VAL A 7 -15.12 13.49 -14.28
CA VAL A 7 -15.75 14.42 -13.32
C VAL A 7 -15.56 15.86 -13.79
N TRP A 8 -14.38 16.21 -14.28
CA TRP A 8 -14.10 17.55 -14.78
C TRP A 8 -14.93 17.92 -16.02
N VAL A 9 -15.11 17.01 -16.98
CA VAL A 9 -15.97 17.20 -18.16
C VAL A 9 -17.43 17.25 -17.75
N TYR A 10 -17.88 16.37 -16.87
CA TYR A 10 -19.28 16.31 -16.46
C TYR A 10 -19.72 17.59 -15.71
N TYR A 11 -18.86 18.14 -14.85
CA TYR A 11 -19.16 19.37 -14.10
C TYR A 11 -18.76 20.67 -14.82
N GLY A 12 -17.82 20.60 -15.78
CA GLY A 12 -17.41 21.77 -16.56
C GLY A 12 -18.47 22.24 -17.57
N PHE A 13 -19.42 21.38 -17.93
CA PHE A 13 -20.47 21.67 -18.90
C PHE A 13 -21.85 21.95 -18.29
N ALA A 14 -22.03 21.71 -16.99
CA ALA A 14 -23.29 21.97 -16.32
C ALA A 14 -23.19 23.25 -15.48
N GLU A 15 -24.17 24.15 -15.59
CA GLU A 15 -24.24 25.47 -14.92
C GLU A 15 -24.37 25.40 -13.38
N TYR A 16 -23.88 24.34 -12.73
CA TYR A 16 -23.96 24.19 -11.28
C TYR A 16 -22.87 25.03 -10.60
N SER A 17 -23.30 25.95 -9.75
CA SER A 17 -22.41 26.69 -8.87
C SER A 17 -21.76 25.72 -7.89
N LEU A 18 -20.44 25.57 -7.94
CA LEU A 18 -19.67 24.72 -7.00
C LEU A 18 -19.97 25.01 -5.51
N LYS A 19 -20.48 26.21 -5.20
CA LYS A 19 -20.91 26.59 -3.84
C LYS A 19 -22.11 25.79 -3.35
N GLU A 20 -22.95 25.29 -4.24
CA GLU A 20 -24.17 24.55 -3.90
C GLU A 20 -23.87 23.08 -3.55
N MET A 21 -22.65 22.61 -3.81
CA MET A 21 -22.25 21.21 -3.64
C MET A 21 -20.96 21.05 -2.82
N PRO A 22 -20.91 21.50 -1.56
CA PRO A 22 -19.72 21.42 -0.71
C PRO A 22 -19.24 19.99 -0.48
N ILE A 23 -20.16 19.01 -0.45
CA ILE A 23 -19.86 17.58 -0.28
C ILE A 23 -19.01 17.07 -1.45
N PHE A 24 -19.38 17.39 -2.69
CA PHE A 24 -18.62 16.97 -3.86
C PHE A 24 -17.23 17.61 -3.90
N LEU A 25 -17.13 18.88 -3.53
CA LEU A 25 -15.84 19.54 -3.41
C LEU A 25 -14.94 18.83 -2.38
N ALA A 26 -15.48 18.45 -1.22
CA ALA A 26 -14.74 17.70 -0.21
C ALA A 26 -14.26 16.33 -0.73
N ILE A 27 -15.13 15.57 -1.42
CA ILE A 27 -14.79 14.28 -2.04
C ILE A 27 -13.68 14.47 -3.08
N LEU A 28 -13.77 15.52 -3.92
CA LEU A 28 -12.75 15.82 -4.91
C LEU A 28 -11.41 16.15 -4.28
N VAL A 29 -11.40 16.97 -3.22
CA VAL A 29 -10.17 17.29 -2.47
C VAL A 29 -9.57 16.02 -1.88
N LEU A 30 -10.36 15.15 -1.25
CA LEU A 30 -9.90 13.87 -0.71
C LEU A 30 -9.33 12.96 -1.81
N ALA A 31 -10.04 12.84 -2.93
CA ALA A 31 -9.58 12.05 -4.08
C ALA A 31 -8.25 12.57 -4.66
N ARG A 32 -8.03 13.90 -4.64
CA ARG A 32 -6.75 14.50 -5.04
C ARG A 32 -5.62 14.18 -4.07
N TRP A 33 -5.87 14.19 -2.76
CA TRP A 33 -4.89 13.75 -1.78
C TRP A 33 -4.55 12.27 -1.94
N LEU A 34 -5.54 11.40 -2.17
CA LEU A 34 -5.29 10.00 -2.46
C LEU A 34 -4.49 9.81 -3.76
N GLN A 35 -4.81 10.58 -4.81
CA GLN A 35 -4.03 10.59 -6.04
C GLN A 35 -2.59 11.05 -5.80
N LEU A 36 -2.38 12.08 -4.97
CA LEU A 36 -1.04 12.56 -4.62
C LEU A 36 -0.26 11.46 -3.90
N THR A 37 -0.86 10.81 -2.89
CA THR A 37 -0.28 9.66 -2.19
C THR A 37 0.06 8.53 -3.18
N TRP A 38 -0.80 8.26 -4.16
CA TRP A 38 -0.53 7.30 -5.22
C TRP A 38 0.68 7.71 -6.07
N THR A 39 0.81 8.98 -6.45
CA THR A 39 1.98 9.45 -7.21
C THR A 39 3.28 9.39 -6.40
N CYS A 40 3.20 9.52 -5.07
CA CYS A 40 4.37 9.39 -4.19
C CYS A 40 5.04 8.01 -4.26
N ARG A 41 4.35 6.98 -4.80
CA ARG A 41 4.91 5.63 -4.98
C ARG A 41 6.13 5.57 -5.90
N ALA A 42 6.32 6.58 -6.75
CA ALA A 42 7.46 6.63 -7.67
C ALA A 42 8.79 7.00 -6.98
N PHE A 43 8.74 7.64 -5.79
CA PHE A 43 9.92 8.10 -5.07
C PHE A 43 10.46 7.02 -4.13
N SER A 44 11.78 6.86 -4.03
CA SER A 44 12.41 5.84 -3.16
C SER A 44 12.09 6.01 -1.68
N TRP A 45 12.07 7.24 -1.17
CA TRP A 45 11.82 7.49 0.25
C TRP A 45 10.39 7.15 0.70
N ALA A 46 9.41 7.19 -0.21
CA ALA A 46 7.99 6.99 0.09
C ALA A 46 7.47 5.65 -0.45
N GLY A 47 7.82 5.30 -1.69
CA GLY A 47 7.26 4.15 -2.41
C GLY A 47 7.52 2.81 -1.72
N GLU A 48 8.73 2.60 -1.19
CA GLU A 48 9.07 1.38 -0.47
C GLU A 48 8.23 1.18 0.81
N ARG A 49 7.72 2.26 1.40
CA ARG A 49 6.87 2.21 2.61
C ARG A 49 5.38 2.15 2.29
N ILE A 50 4.94 2.85 1.24
CA ILE A 50 3.52 2.92 0.85
C ILE A 50 3.05 1.64 0.15
N LEU A 51 3.90 1.04 -0.70
CA LEU A 51 3.51 -0.12 -1.50
C LEU A 51 3.08 -1.33 -0.66
N PRO A 52 3.80 -1.72 0.41
CA PRO A 52 3.37 -2.81 1.29
C PRO A 52 1.99 -2.56 1.88
N ILE A 53 1.71 -1.34 2.33
CA ILE A 53 0.41 -0.97 2.90
C ILE A 53 -0.69 -1.20 1.86
N MET A 54 -0.53 -0.69 0.64
CA MET A 54 -1.55 -0.87 -0.40
C MET A 54 -1.74 -2.34 -0.79
N HIS A 55 -0.65 -3.08 -1.01
CA HIS A 55 -0.73 -4.49 -1.40
C HIS A 55 -1.33 -5.35 -0.30
N ALA A 56 -0.95 -5.10 0.96
CA ALA A 56 -1.49 -5.80 2.12
C ALA A 56 -2.98 -5.50 2.29
N SER A 57 -3.39 -4.22 2.21
CA SER A 57 -4.78 -3.80 2.39
C SER A 57 -5.75 -4.31 1.33
N PHE A 58 -5.39 -4.28 0.04
CA PHE A 58 -6.34 -4.63 -1.04
C PHE A 58 -6.33 -6.11 -1.43
N GLY A 59 -5.22 -6.82 -1.26
CA GLY A 59 -5.10 -8.22 -1.68
C GLY A 59 -5.57 -9.19 -0.59
N GLN A 60 -4.75 -9.34 0.45
CA GLN A 60 -4.89 -10.42 1.43
C GLN A 60 -5.95 -10.14 2.50
N MET A 61 -6.27 -8.87 2.76
CA MET A 61 -7.19 -8.49 3.84
C MET A 61 -8.67 -8.44 3.44
N SER A 62 -9.01 -8.63 2.17
CA SER A 62 -10.41 -8.57 1.72
C SER A 62 -11.32 -9.52 2.52
N GLY A 63 -10.84 -10.74 2.82
CA GLY A 63 -11.59 -11.71 3.61
C GLY A 63 -11.91 -11.24 5.03
N ILE A 64 -10.95 -10.65 5.73
CA ILE A 64 -11.17 -10.16 7.10
C ILE A 64 -12.10 -8.94 7.12
N PHE A 65 -12.00 -8.05 6.12
CA PHE A 65 -12.93 -6.92 6.00
C PHE A 65 -14.37 -7.38 5.80
N VAL A 66 -14.60 -8.45 5.04
CA VAL A 66 -15.94 -9.02 4.86
C VAL A 66 -16.46 -9.60 6.17
N VAL A 67 -15.63 -10.32 6.94
CA VAL A 67 -16.03 -10.87 8.25
C VAL A 67 -16.33 -9.75 9.24
N THR A 68 -15.43 -8.77 9.40
CA THR A 68 -15.64 -7.60 10.27
C THR A 68 -16.88 -6.80 9.86
N GLY A 69 -17.06 -6.57 8.56
CA GLY A 69 -18.24 -5.87 8.02
C GLY A 69 -19.54 -6.63 8.27
N GLY A 70 -19.53 -7.96 8.14
CA GLY A 70 -20.67 -8.82 8.46
C GLY A 70 -21.05 -8.77 9.94
N ILE A 71 -20.07 -8.82 10.84
CA ILE A 71 -20.29 -8.68 12.29
C ILE A 71 -20.82 -7.28 12.63
N LEU A 72 -20.24 -6.23 12.05
CA LEU A 72 -20.69 -4.84 12.22
C LEU A 72 -22.14 -4.67 11.76
N ALA A 73 -22.48 -5.19 10.58
CA ALA A 73 -23.85 -5.17 10.06
C ALA A 73 -24.81 -5.98 10.95
N GLY A 74 -24.37 -7.11 11.51
CA GLY A 74 -25.15 -7.89 12.46
C GLY A 74 -25.53 -7.10 13.71
N PHE A 75 -24.56 -6.42 14.33
CA PHE A 75 -24.83 -5.55 15.48
C PHE A 75 -25.67 -4.33 15.12
N ALA A 76 -25.39 -3.67 13.98
CA ALA A 76 -26.21 -2.54 13.52
C ALA A 76 -27.68 -2.95 13.30
N ASN A 77 -27.94 -4.11 12.70
CA ASN A 77 -29.29 -4.65 12.57
C ASN A 77 -29.93 -5.01 13.91
N ALA A 78 -29.16 -5.54 14.87
CA ALA A 78 -29.67 -5.83 16.20
C ALA A 78 -30.08 -4.54 16.95
N PHE A 79 -29.31 -3.45 16.80
CA PHE A 79 -29.66 -2.14 17.37
C PHE A 79 -30.87 -1.51 16.68
N LEU A 80 -30.97 -1.61 15.34
CA LEU A 80 -32.17 -1.20 14.61
C LEU A 80 -33.42 -1.99 15.04
N ALA A 81 -33.27 -3.28 15.33
CA ALA A 81 -34.39 -4.10 15.82
C ALA A 81 -34.89 -3.67 17.20
N LEU A 82 -33.99 -3.17 18.07
CA LEU A 82 -34.35 -2.57 19.36
C LEU A 82 -35.06 -1.22 19.21
N GLU A 83 -34.88 -0.53 18.08
CA GLU A 83 -35.51 0.76 17.78
C GLU A 83 -36.98 0.65 17.34
N ILE A 84 -37.44 -0.52 16.85
CA ILE A 84 -38.77 -0.71 16.20
C ILE A 84 -39.95 -0.21 17.06
N GLY A 85 -39.78 -0.02 18.37
CA GLY A 85 -40.78 0.54 19.26
C GLY A 85 -41.00 2.07 19.18
N PHE A 86 -40.18 2.84 18.46
CA PHE A 86 -40.20 4.30 18.47
C PHE A 86 -40.36 4.88 17.05
N GLU A 87 -41.45 5.62 16.80
CA GLU A 87 -41.80 6.14 15.47
C GLU A 87 -40.98 7.38 15.02
N ASP A 88 -40.23 8.03 15.94
CA ASP A 88 -39.64 9.36 15.70
C ASP A 88 -38.11 9.40 15.48
N MET A 89 -37.40 8.27 15.57
CA MET A 89 -35.94 8.25 15.44
C MET A 89 -35.49 7.95 14.00
N ASP A 90 -34.45 8.65 13.53
CA ASP A 90 -33.87 8.46 12.21
C ASP A 90 -32.97 7.21 12.23
N HIS A 91 -33.36 6.14 11.51
CA HIS A 91 -32.58 4.90 11.40
C HIS A 91 -31.10 5.13 11.03
N PHE A 92 -30.82 6.17 10.23
CA PHE A 92 -29.44 6.51 9.88
C PHE A 92 -28.61 6.92 11.10
N SER A 93 -29.23 7.64 12.02
CA SER A 93 -28.59 8.05 13.26
C SER A 93 -28.22 6.85 14.13
N VAL A 94 -29.08 5.83 14.23
CA VAL A 94 -28.81 4.60 14.98
C VAL A 94 -27.68 3.79 14.36
N VAL A 95 -27.64 3.66 13.04
CA VAL A 95 -26.53 3.02 12.33
C VAL A 95 -25.22 3.77 12.56
N LEU A 96 -25.25 5.10 12.49
CA LEU A 96 -24.07 5.94 12.71
C LEU A 96 -23.59 5.86 14.17
N GLY A 97 -24.51 5.89 15.13
CA GLY A 97 -24.23 5.71 16.55
C GLY A 97 -23.61 4.34 16.84
N SER A 98 -24.16 3.29 16.24
CA SER A 98 -23.62 1.93 16.33
C SER A 98 -22.21 1.83 15.76
N LEU A 99 -21.96 2.47 14.62
CA LEU A 99 -20.63 2.51 13.99
C LEU A 99 -19.64 3.31 14.85
N ARG A 100 -20.07 4.43 15.41
CA ARG A 100 -19.27 5.28 16.31
C ARG A 100 -18.94 4.55 17.61
N LEU A 101 -19.90 3.84 18.19
CA LEU A 101 -19.70 2.98 19.34
C LEU A 101 -18.66 1.89 19.06
N LEU A 102 -18.86 1.11 17.99
CA LEU A 102 -18.05 -0.09 17.74
C LEU A 102 -16.66 0.22 17.20
N LEU A 103 -16.52 1.18 16.28
CA LEU A 103 -15.21 1.51 15.68
C LEU A 103 -14.40 2.54 16.48
N LEU A 104 -15.07 3.52 17.08
CA LEU A 104 -14.38 4.63 17.76
C LEU A 104 -14.40 4.49 19.29
N GLY A 105 -15.28 3.66 19.85
CA GLY A 105 -15.44 3.53 21.30
C GLY A 105 -15.94 4.83 21.94
N ASP A 106 -16.70 5.63 21.20
CA ASP A 106 -17.10 6.97 21.63
C ASP A 106 -18.26 6.93 22.63
N GLY A 107 -18.23 7.83 23.62
CA GLY A 107 -19.26 7.94 24.66
C GLY A 107 -20.63 8.27 24.09
N ASP A 108 -20.70 9.16 23.10
CA ASP A 108 -21.96 9.53 22.44
C ASP A 108 -22.65 8.33 21.78
N GLY A 109 -21.87 7.34 21.30
CA GLY A 109 -22.43 6.11 20.74
C GLY A 109 -23.01 5.19 21.80
N ILE A 110 -22.43 5.20 23.02
CA ILE A 110 -22.94 4.45 24.17
C ILE A 110 -24.27 5.04 24.62
N ASP A 111 -24.32 6.36 24.81
CA ASP A 111 -25.54 7.07 25.25
C ASP A 111 -26.68 6.86 24.26
N MET A 112 -26.36 6.89 22.96
CA MET A 112 -27.33 6.62 21.91
C MET A 112 -27.90 5.20 21.99
N VAL A 113 -27.05 4.18 22.17
CA VAL A 113 -27.48 2.78 22.23
C VAL A 113 -28.23 2.45 23.53
N LEU A 114 -27.86 3.07 24.65
CA LEU A 114 -28.59 2.92 25.92
C LEU A 114 -29.99 3.56 25.86
N GLY A 115 -30.15 4.61 25.05
CA GLY A 115 -31.44 5.23 24.77
C GLY A 115 -32.37 4.43 23.85
N LEU A 116 -31.89 3.34 23.22
CA LEU A 116 -32.66 2.46 22.33
C LEU A 116 -33.62 1.54 23.11
N ASP A 117 -34.54 2.12 23.88
CA ASP A 117 -35.73 1.45 24.44
C ASP A 117 -36.71 2.48 25.03
N GLY A 118 -36.49 3.78 24.79
CA GLY A 118 -37.23 4.87 25.45
C GLY A 118 -37.06 4.92 26.97
N ALA A 119 -36.16 4.11 27.51
CA ALA A 119 -35.79 4.15 28.91
C ALA A 119 -35.12 5.51 29.23
N PRO A 120 -35.25 6.02 30.47
CA PRO A 120 -34.40 7.11 30.94
C PRO A 120 -32.93 6.76 30.73
N GLN A 121 -32.03 7.75 30.74
CA GLN A 121 -30.59 7.65 30.40
C GLN A 121 -29.82 6.43 30.96
N GLU A 122 -30.36 5.74 31.97
CA GLU A 122 -29.83 4.52 32.56
C GLU A 122 -29.99 3.26 31.67
N GLY A 123 -30.87 3.28 30.67
CA GLY A 123 -31.05 2.20 29.71
C GLY A 123 -31.80 0.97 30.27
N SER A 124 -32.19 0.07 29.38
CA SER A 124 -32.81 -1.22 29.72
C SER A 124 -31.72 -2.25 30.03
N PRO A 125 -31.93 -3.19 30.98
CA PRO A 125 -30.94 -4.24 31.24
C PRO A 125 -30.64 -5.09 29.99
N VAL A 126 -31.59 -5.20 29.06
CA VAL A 126 -31.40 -5.91 27.79
C VAL A 126 -30.44 -5.14 26.89
N THR A 127 -30.65 -3.83 26.69
CA THR A 127 -29.76 -3.00 25.85
C THR A 127 -28.35 -2.96 26.43
N PHE A 128 -28.22 -2.90 27.76
CA PHE A 128 -26.93 -3.00 28.44
C PHE A 128 -26.21 -4.33 28.19
N VAL A 129 -26.91 -5.47 28.25
CA VAL A 129 -26.33 -6.78 27.94
C VAL A 129 -25.87 -6.85 26.48
N PHE A 130 -26.69 -6.37 25.54
CA PHE A 130 -26.32 -6.29 24.13
C PHE A 130 -25.10 -5.40 23.90
N LEU A 131 -25.04 -4.24 24.55
CA LEU A 131 -23.90 -3.31 24.51
C LEU A 131 -22.61 -4.00 24.96
N VAL A 132 -22.64 -4.67 26.13
CA VAL A 132 -21.47 -5.39 26.66
C VAL A 132 -21.03 -6.50 25.70
N ILE A 133 -21.96 -7.29 25.17
CA ILE A 133 -21.64 -8.33 24.18
C ILE A 133 -21.02 -7.71 22.93
N ALA A 134 -21.59 -6.62 22.43
CA ALA A 134 -21.10 -5.95 21.23
C ALA A 134 -19.68 -5.41 21.42
N VAL A 135 -19.38 -4.75 22.56
CA VAL A 135 -18.05 -4.26 22.90
C VAL A 135 -17.05 -5.40 23.07
N VAL A 136 -17.41 -6.48 23.76
CA VAL A 136 -16.51 -7.64 23.94
C VAL A 136 -16.21 -8.31 22.61
N VAL A 137 -17.24 -8.67 21.84
CA VAL A 137 -17.05 -9.36 20.56
C VAL A 137 -16.33 -8.47 19.56
N PHE A 138 -16.73 -7.22 19.41
CA PHE A 138 -16.15 -6.35 18.39
C PHE A 138 -14.79 -5.78 18.80
N CYS A 139 -14.72 -5.07 19.93
CA CYS A 139 -13.52 -4.36 20.33
C CYS A 139 -12.43 -5.29 20.87
N ILE A 140 -12.80 -6.37 21.57
CA ILE A 140 -11.80 -7.30 22.12
C ILE A 140 -11.50 -8.44 21.14
N CYS A 141 -12.50 -9.08 20.53
CA CYS A 141 -12.22 -10.23 19.66
C CYS A 141 -11.88 -9.79 18.22
N VAL A 142 -12.78 -9.06 17.56
CA VAL A 142 -12.64 -8.74 16.12
C VAL A 142 -11.49 -7.77 15.86
N LEU A 143 -11.35 -6.71 16.66
CA LEU A 143 -10.30 -5.71 16.45
C LEU A 143 -8.90 -6.29 16.71
N ASN A 144 -8.72 -7.11 17.75
CA ASN A 144 -7.44 -7.78 18.01
C ASN A 144 -7.10 -8.80 16.90
N LEU A 145 -8.10 -9.56 16.43
CA LEU A 145 -7.91 -10.47 15.29
C LEU A 145 -7.57 -9.69 14.01
N PHE A 146 -8.17 -8.51 13.80
CA PHE A 146 -7.82 -7.60 12.71
C PHE A 146 -6.38 -7.13 12.79
N ILE A 147 -5.91 -6.69 13.96
CA ILE A 147 -4.51 -6.28 14.15
C ILE A 147 -3.55 -7.44 13.86
N ALA A 148 -3.84 -8.65 14.38
CA ALA A 148 -2.98 -9.82 14.20
C ALA A 148 -2.84 -10.20 12.72
N VAL A 149 -3.97 -10.32 12.00
CA VAL A 149 -3.97 -10.64 10.56
C VAL A 149 -3.34 -9.50 9.76
N HIS A 150 -3.55 -8.24 10.17
CA HIS A 150 -2.94 -7.10 9.50
C HIS A 150 -1.42 -7.10 9.64
N GLY A 151 -0.91 -7.46 10.82
CA GLY A 151 0.52 -7.61 11.10
C GLY A 151 1.15 -8.68 10.20
N GLU A 152 0.58 -9.88 10.15
CA GLU A 152 1.11 -10.98 9.33
C GLU A 152 1.08 -10.63 7.82
N ALA A 153 -0.01 -10.06 7.33
CA ALA A 153 -0.12 -9.65 5.92
C ALA A 153 0.85 -8.50 5.58
N TYR A 154 1.04 -7.57 6.51
CA TYR A 154 2.00 -6.46 6.35
C TYR A 154 3.44 -6.99 6.30
N GLU A 155 3.85 -7.90 7.19
CA GLU A 155 5.19 -8.51 7.16
C GLU A 155 5.46 -9.21 5.82
N LYS A 156 4.53 -10.04 5.34
CA LYS A 156 4.64 -10.70 4.01
C LYS A 156 4.73 -9.70 2.86
N ALA A 157 4.02 -8.59 2.93
CA ALA A 157 4.09 -7.53 1.93
C ALA A 157 5.39 -6.73 2.04
N HIS A 158 5.90 -6.53 3.26
CA HIS A 158 7.13 -5.81 3.55
C HIS A 158 8.36 -6.55 3.04
N GLU A 159 8.42 -7.89 3.20
CA GLU A 159 9.48 -8.72 2.61
C GLU A 159 9.56 -8.57 1.09
N LYS A 160 8.43 -8.34 0.43
CA LYS A 160 8.33 -8.15 -1.03
C LYS A 160 8.35 -6.69 -1.46
N ALA A 161 8.51 -5.75 -0.53
CA ALA A 161 8.39 -4.32 -0.78
C ALA A 161 9.35 -3.85 -1.86
N HIS A 162 10.63 -4.23 -1.73
CA HIS A 162 11.68 -3.78 -2.63
C HIS A 162 11.47 -4.31 -4.07
N ILE A 163 11.11 -5.58 -4.23
CA ILE A 163 10.85 -6.17 -5.55
C ILE A 163 9.63 -5.50 -6.19
N SER A 164 8.55 -5.35 -5.43
CA SER A 164 7.32 -4.70 -5.90
C SER A 164 7.57 -3.23 -6.28
N PHE A 165 8.42 -2.53 -5.52
CA PHE A 165 8.82 -1.17 -5.80
C PHE A 165 9.59 -1.02 -7.11
N VAL A 166 10.58 -1.88 -7.37
CA VAL A 166 11.33 -1.87 -8.63
C VAL A 166 10.41 -2.21 -9.81
N GLN A 167 9.51 -3.18 -9.66
CA GLN A 167 8.52 -3.54 -10.69
C GLN A 167 7.56 -2.40 -11.00
N GLU A 168 7.04 -1.71 -9.98
CA GLU A 168 6.17 -0.55 -10.18
C GLU A 168 6.89 0.61 -10.84
N ARG A 169 8.14 0.88 -10.45
CA ARG A 169 8.97 1.89 -11.14
C ARG A 169 9.24 1.51 -12.59
N ALA A 170 9.54 0.26 -12.88
CA ALA A 170 9.69 -0.21 -14.25
C ALA A 170 8.39 -0.03 -15.05
N THR A 171 7.25 -0.31 -14.44
CA THR A 171 5.91 -0.11 -15.04
C THR A 171 5.64 1.36 -15.32
N ILE A 172 5.94 2.26 -14.38
CA ILE A 172 5.81 3.71 -14.56
C ILE A 172 6.74 4.19 -15.67
N CYS A 173 8.01 3.75 -15.69
CA CYS A 173 8.96 4.06 -16.75
C CYS A 173 8.44 3.58 -18.12
N LEU A 174 7.91 2.35 -18.19
CA LEU A 174 7.33 1.80 -19.40
C LEU A 174 6.12 2.63 -19.87
N GLN A 175 5.22 2.99 -18.96
CA GLN A 175 4.08 3.87 -19.28
C GLN A 175 4.54 5.24 -19.78
N CYS A 176 5.58 5.81 -19.19
CA CYS A 176 6.19 7.06 -19.66
C CYS A 176 6.86 6.90 -21.04
N LEU A 177 7.47 5.74 -21.30
CA LEU A 177 8.07 5.42 -22.61
C LEU A 177 6.99 5.18 -23.68
N LEU A 178 5.86 4.58 -23.33
CA LEU A 178 4.76 4.31 -24.27
C LEU A 178 3.84 5.52 -24.48
N ARG A 179 3.95 6.57 -23.66
CA ARG A 179 3.16 7.79 -23.83
C ARG A 179 3.52 8.45 -25.18
N PRO A 180 2.53 8.79 -26.03
CA PRO A 180 2.81 9.44 -27.31
C PRO A 180 3.60 10.72 -27.07
N SER A 181 4.71 10.87 -27.79
CA SER A 181 5.55 12.06 -27.68
C SER A 181 4.83 13.24 -28.33
N TRP A 182 4.56 14.26 -27.53
CA TRP A 182 4.09 15.54 -28.01
C TRP A 182 5.23 16.56 -27.91
N PRO A 183 5.45 17.41 -28.93
CA PRO A 183 4.67 17.57 -30.15
C PRO A 183 4.95 16.44 -31.17
N PRO A 184 4.02 16.18 -32.11
CA PRO A 184 4.24 15.25 -33.21
C PRO A 184 5.47 15.67 -34.03
N ALA A 185 6.15 14.70 -34.65
CA ALA A 185 7.44 14.84 -35.35
C ALA A 185 7.50 15.96 -36.41
N CYS A 186 6.36 16.52 -36.81
CA CYS A 186 6.23 17.67 -37.69
C CYS A 186 6.77 18.99 -37.10
N PHE A 187 6.82 19.14 -35.78
CA PHE A 187 7.34 20.37 -35.14
C PHE A 187 8.88 20.30 -34.98
N LYS A 188 9.60 21.06 -35.81
CA LYS A 188 11.07 21.15 -35.78
C LYS A 188 11.65 21.95 -34.58
N TYR A 189 10.82 22.52 -33.73
CA TYR A 189 11.27 23.35 -32.59
C TYR A 189 11.78 22.47 -31.45
N LYS A 190 13.11 22.42 -31.26
CA LYS A 190 13.75 21.82 -30.08
C LYS A 190 13.98 22.91 -29.03
N PHE A 191 13.42 22.75 -27.83
CA PHE A 191 13.74 23.61 -26.69
C PHE A 191 15.05 23.12 -26.04
N PRO A 192 16.16 23.90 -26.08
CA PRO A 192 17.45 23.47 -25.51
C PRO A 192 17.39 23.33 -23.98
N TYR A 193 16.55 24.12 -23.31
CA TYR A 193 16.41 24.13 -21.86
C TYR A 193 15.03 23.63 -21.42
N ARG A 194 14.78 22.32 -21.50
CA ARG A 194 13.46 21.71 -21.16
C ARG A 194 12.96 22.09 -19.77
N LYS A 195 13.83 22.00 -18.77
CA LYS A 195 13.50 22.40 -17.39
C LYS A 195 13.16 23.89 -17.30
N GLY A 196 13.90 24.72 -18.04
CA GLY A 196 13.64 26.15 -18.16
C GLY A 196 12.30 26.44 -18.82
N ALA A 197 11.99 25.78 -19.95
CA ALA A 197 10.71 25.91 -20.65
C ALA A 197 9.52 25.50 -19.76
N TYR A 198 9.65 24.39 -19.02
CA TYR A 198 8.65 23.98 -18.04
C TYR A 198 8.48 25.00 -16.92
N LEU A 199 9.58 25.51 -16.34
CA LEU A 199 9.52 26.54 -15.30
C LEU A 199 8.88 27.84 -15.83
N VAL A 200 9.24 28.29 -17.02
CA VAL A 200 8.66 29.47 -17.66
C VAL A 200 7.16 29.27 -17.90
N LEU A 201 6.76 28.09 -18.41
CA LEU A 201 5.35 27.74 -18.58
C LEU A 201 4.59 27.85 -17.25
N MET A 202 5.13 27.27 -16.17
CA MET A 202 4.50 27.32 -14.85
C MET A 202 4.45 28.74 -14.27
N VAL A 203 5.52 29.52 -14.43
CA VAL A 203 5.59 30.92 -13.98
C VAL A 203 4.60 31.81 -14.72
N LEU A 204 4.26 31.51 -15.98
CA LEU A 204 3.26 32.26 -16.74
C LEU A 204 1.83 31.78 -16.45
N VAL A 205 1.63 30.47 -16.34
CA VAL A 205 0.30 29.89 -16.17
C VAL A 205 -0.25 30.12 -14.77
N LEU A 206 0.57 30.03 -13.72
CA LEU A 206 0.08 30.18 -12.35
C LEU A 206 -0.52 31.57 -12.07
N PRO A 207 0.12 32.70 -12.41
CA PRO A 207 -0.48 34.02 -12.26
C PRO A 207 -1.75 34.19 -13.10
N CYS A 208 -1.74 33.68 -14.33
CA CYS A 208 -2.92 33.71 -15.21
C CYS A 208 -4.09 32.94 -14.58
N TRP A 209 -3.83 31.75 -14.05
CA TRP A 209 -4.80 30.93 -13.33
C TRP A 209 -5.35 31.65 -12.08
N VAL A 210 -4.47 32.23 -11.25
CA VAL A 210 -4.89 33.02 -10.07
C VAL A 210 -5.73 34.23 -10.48
N MET A 211 -5.36 34.92 -11.56
CA MET A 211 -6.10 36.06 -12.09
C MET A 211 -7.49 35.64 -12.58
N MET A 212 -7.60 34.51 -13.29
CA MET A 212 -8.89 33.96 -13.73
C MET A 212 -9.81 33.61 -12.57
N LEU A 213 -9.26 33.09 -11.45
CA LEU A 213 -10.05 32.83 -10.24
C LEU A 213 -10.60 34.08 -9.56
N ARG A 214 -10.02 35.27 -9.81
CA ARG A 214 -10.51 36.54 -9.25
C ARG A 214 -11.71 37.11 -10.01
N VAL A 215 -12.00 36.61 -11.22
CA VAL A 215 -13.09 37.12 -12.06
C VAL A 215 -14.36 36.32 -11.78
N PRO A 216 -15.37 36.88 -11.07
CA PRO A 216 -16.56 36.12 -10.68
C PRO A 216 -17.46 35.75 -11.87
N ALA A 217 -17.33 36.44 -13.00
CA ALA A 217 -18.08 36.17 -14.22
C ALA A 217 -17.53 34.96 -15.01
N LEU A 218 -16.36 34.43 -14.66
CA LEU A 218 -15.71 33.37 -15.41
C LEU A 218 -16.11 32.00 -14.89
N HIS A 219 -16.50 31.10 -15.79
CA HIS A 219 -16.84 29.72 -15.41
C HIS A 219 -15.62 29.01 -14.78
N PRO A 220 -15.75 28.32 -13.62
CA PRO A 220 -14.63 27.67 -12.92
C PRO A 220 -13.97 26.54 -13.73
N GLY A 221 -14.66 26.04 -14.75
CA GLY A 221 -14.09 25.12 -15.74
C GLY A 221 -12.91 25.72 -16.51
N LEU A 222 -12.94 27.00 -16.86
CA LEU A 222 -11.88 27.66 -17.64
C LEU A 222 -10.50 27.71 -16.95
N PRO A 223 -10.36 28.21 -15.70
CA PRO A 223 -9.07 28.18 -15.02
C PRO A 223 -8.59 26.75 -14.82
N SER A 224 -9.49 25.81 -14.51
CA SER A 224 -9.14 24.40 -14.39
C SER A 224 -8.66 23.79 -15.72
N ALA A 225 -9.28 24.16 -16.85
CA ALA A 225 -8.88 23.76 -18.19
C ALA A 225 -7.47 24.26 -18.51
N LEU A 226 -7.22 25.55 -18.23
CA LEU A 226 -5.92 26.18 -18.46
C LEU A 226 -4.81 25.44 -17.69
N LEU A 227 -5.03 25.19 -16.40
CA LEU A 227 -4.07 24.48 -15.57
C LEU A 227 -3.85 23.05 -16.06
N PHE A 228 -4.92 22.34 -16.44
CA PHE A 228 -4.82 20.99 -16.99
C PHE A 228 -4.03 20.94 -18.30
N VAL A 229 -4.34 21.82 -19.25
CA VAL A 229 -3.63 21.93 -20.54
C VAL A 229 -2.17 22.28 -20.31
N ALA A 230 -1.87 23.22 -19.42
CA ALA A 230 -0.52 23.59 -19.07
C ALA A 230 0.27 22.44 -18.44
N LEU A 231 -0.33 21.69 -17.51
CA LEU A 231 0.32 20.51 -16.91
C LEU A 231 0.52 19.40 -17.95
N ALA A 232 -0.47 19.12 -18.80
CA ALA A 232 -0.34 18.13 -19.86
C ALA A 232 0.74 18.52 -20.89
N PHE A 233 0.84 19.80 -21.22
CA PHE A 233 1.88 20.33 -22.10
C PHE A 233 3.24 20.32 -21.42
N GLY A 234 3.31 20.70 -20.15
CA GLY A 234 4.52 20.65 -19.33
C GLY A 234 5.07 19.23 -19.18
N ASP A 235 4.20 18.26 -18.88
CA ASP A 235 4.51 16.83 -18.90
C ASP A 235 5.08 16.41 -20.26
N SER A 236 4.44 16.85 -21.34
CA SER A 236 4.90 16.53 -22.70
C SER A 236 6.29 17.11 -22.98
N ILE A 237 6.58 18.35 -22.57
CA ILE A 237 7.91 18.97 -22.66
C ILE A 237 8.96 18.17 -21.87
N LEU A 238 8.62 17.75 -20.65
CA LEU A 238 9.52 16.99 -19.79
C LEU A 238 9.79 15.58 -20.34
N VAL A 239 8.79 14.96 -20.97
CA VAL A 239 8.84 13.59 -21.53
C VAL A 239 9.44 13.55 -22.95
N GLN A 240 9.75 14.70 -23.58
CA GLN A 240 10.39 14.72 -24.91
C GLN A 240 11.62 13.80 -24.94
N LYS A 241 11.56 12.72 -25.70
CA LYS A 241 12.70 11.79 -25.80
C LYS A 241 13.83 12.46 -26.56
N LYS A 242 15.07 12.26 -26.13
CA LYS A 242 16.26 12.72 -26.89
C LYS A 242 16.52 11.86 -28.15
N TRP A 243 15.72 10.83 -28.40
CA TRP A 243 16.02 9.75 -29.34
C TRP A 243 15.78 10.13 -30.81
N ASP A 244 15.42 11.37 -31.07
CA ASP A 244 15.18 11.87 -32.42
C ASP A 244 16.44 12.57 -32.97
N LYS A 245 17.19 11.81 -33.79
CA LYS A 245 17.84 12.25 -35.05
C LYS A 245 19.37 12.35 -35.16
N GLU A 246 20.17 12.10 -34.13
CA GLU A 246 21.63 12.25 -34.28
C GLU A 246 22.45 10.96 -34.30
N CYS A 247 21.86 9.80 -33.96
CA CYS A 247 22.50 8.49 -34.12
C CYS A 247 21.47 7.45 -34.55
N GLU A 248 21.17 7.31 -35.84
CA GLU A 248 20.36 6.17 -36.35
C GLU A 248 21.01 4.81 -36.01
N ASP A 249 22.32 4.78 -35.72
CA ASP A 249 23.09 3.54 -35.58
C ASP A 249 23.28 3.02 -34.14
N GLN A 250 22.70 3.61 -33.08
CA GLN A 250 23.03 3.23 -31.70
C GLN A 250 21.87 3.08 -30.71
N TYR A 251 20.66 2.75 -31.17
CA TYR A 251 19.57 2.45 -30.23
C TYR A 251 19.48 0.94 -29.96
N TYR A 252 20.15 0.51 -28.90
CA TYR A 252 20.01 -0.85 -28.37
C TYR A 252 18.85 -0.89 -27.37
N LEU A 253 17.85 -1.74 -27.63
CA LEU A 253 16.88 -2.12 -26.61
C LEU A 253 17.56 -3.13 -25.69
N TRP A 254 18.06 -2.66 -24.55
CA TRP A 254 18.62 -3.54 -23.52
C TRP A 254 17.48 -4.28 -22.84
N ILE A 255 17.24 -5.52 -23.24
CA ILE A 255 16.34 -6.42 -22.54
C ILE A 255 17.15 -7.00 -21.38
N CYS A 256 16.90 -6.49 -20.18
CA CYS A 256 17.46 -7.06 -18.97
C CYS A 256 16.79 -8.41 -18.73
N HIS A 257 17.57 -9.45 -18.91
CA HIS A 257 17.15 -10.79 -18.60
C HIS A 257 17.51 -11.14 -17.15
N ARG A 258 16.75 -12.08 -16.56
CA ARG A 258 17.15 -12.70 -15.29
C ARG A 258 18.53 -13.34 -15.45
N ALA A 259 19.31 -13.44 -14.37
CA ALA A 259 20.63 -14.07 -14.41
C ALA A 259 20.61 -15.54 -14.87
N ASP A 260 19.47 -16.22 -14.71
CA ASP A 260 19.18 -17.58 -15.18
C ASP A 260 18.52 -17.63 -16.56
N TYR A 261 18.45 -16.51 -17.28
CA TYR A 261 17.89 -16.49 -18.61
C TYR A 261 18.86 -17.14 -19.60
N ASP A 262 18.42 -18.26 -20.15
CA ASP A 262 19.10 -18.92 -21.25
C ASP A 262 18.36 -18.62 -22.56
N ALA A 263 19.03 -17.88 -23.44
CA ALA A 263 18.50 -17.53 -24.76
C ALA A 263 18.22 -18.76 -25.63
N SER A 264 18.93 -19.88 -25.39
CA SER A 264 18.73 -21.12 -26.12
C SER A 264 17.40 -21.82 -25.83
N SER A 265 16.73 -21.47 -24.72
CA SER A 265 15.46 -22.09 -24.31
C SER A 265 14.21 -21.52 -24.98
N ILE A 266 14.30 -20.33 -25.60
CA ILE A 266 13.12 -19.59 -26.09
C ILE A 266 12.97 -19.63 -27.61
N TRP A 267 14.06 -19.91 -28.33
CA TRP A 267 14.00 -20.16 -29.76
C TRP A 267 14.34 -21.62 -30.03
N PRO A 268 13.34 -22.53 -30.04
CA PRO A 268 13.41 -23.60 -31.02
C PRO A 268 13.30 -22.89 -32.38
N ALA A 269 14.44 -22.58 -32.98
CA ALA A 269 14.50 -22.34 -34.41
C ALA A 269 14.21 -23.68 -35.08
N ASP A 270 12.95 -24.08 -35.10
CA ASP A 270 12.51 -25.25 -35.83
C ASP A 270 11.15 -24.95 -36.45
N ASP A 271 11.19 -24.69 -37.76
CA ASP A 271 10.07 -24.40 -38.66
C ASP A 271 9.20 -25.66 -38.90
N GLY A 272 8.94 -26.44 -37.84
CA GLY A 272 8.15 -27.66 -37.86
C GLY A 272 6.65 -27.35 -37.70
N PRO A 273 5.77 -27.71 -38.65
CA PRO A 273 4.37 -27.28 -38.66
C PRO A 273 3.42 -27.94 -37.63
N GLU A 274 3.91 -28.62 -36.60
CA GLU A 274 3.05 -29.34 -35.64
C GLU A 274 3.58 -29.27 -34.18
N ALA A 275 3.88 -28.06 -33.68
CA ALA A 275 4.23 -27.87 -32.27
C ALA A 275 2.96 -27.84 -31.38
N ASP A 276 2.73 -29.00 -30.78
CA ASP A 276 1.62 -29.35 -29.89
C ASP A 276 1.58 -28.47 -28.63
N SER A 277 0.36 -28.11 -28.19
CA SER A 277 0.10 -27.18 -27.08
C SER A 277 0.62 -27.60 -25.68
N SER A 278 1.25 -28.78 -25.57
CA SER A 278 1.82 -29.31 -24.32
C SER A 278 3.13 -28.64 -23.89
N GLU A 279 3.79 -27.89 -24.78
CA GLU A 279 5.12 -27.33 -24.51
C GLU A 279 5.10 -26.09 -23.60
N LEU A 280 3.97 -25.37 -23.55
CA LEU A 280 3.79 -24.22 -22.65
C LEU A 280 3.74 -24.62 -21.17
N ASP A 281 3.28 -25.84 -20.85
CA ASP A 281 3.28 -26.37 -19.49
C ASP A 281 4.70 -26.72 -19.00
N GLY A 282 5.60 -27.07 -19.93
CA GLY A 282 7.00 -27.33 -19.63
C GLY A 282 7.75 -26.09 -19.08
N ARG A 283 7.42 -24.89 -19.58
CA ARG A 283 8.08 -23.64 -19.15
C ARG A 283 7.72 -23.25 -17.73
N HIS A 284 6.46 -23.41 -17.35
CA HIS A 284 6.03 -23.13 -15.97
C HIS A 284 6.53 -24.20 -14.99
N ALA A 285 6.65 -25.45 -15.45
CA ALA A 285 7.27 -26.53 -14.69
C ALA A 285 8.78 -26.31 -14.49
N GLY A 286 9.49 -25.80 -15.50
CA GLY A 286 10.92 -25.46 -15.42
C GLY A 286 11.22 -24.39 -14.37
N ILE A 287 10.45 -23.30 -14.37
CA ILE A 287 10.59 -22.23 -13.36
C ILE A 287 10.28 -22.74 -11.95
N LYS A 288 9.25 -23.60 -11.79
CA LYS A 288 8.97 -24.24 -10.50
C LYS A 288 10.13 -25.13 -10.05
N ARG A 289 10.73 -25.89 -10.97
CA ARG A 289 11.87 -26.77 -10.67
C ARG A 289 13.12 -25.99 -10.28
N ASP A 290 13.47 -24.91 -10.98
CA ASP A 290 14.64 -24.08 -10.61
C ASP A 290 14.45 -23.41 -9.25
N ASN A 291 13.25 -22.85 -9.00
CA ASN A 291 12.93 -22.30 -7.69
C ASN A 291 13.02 -23.36 -6.59
N PHE A 292 12.53 -24.58 -6.83
CA PHE A 292 12.64 -25.69 -5.89
C PHE A 292 14.10 -26.05 -5.58
N LEU A 293 14.96 -26.14 -6.59
CA LEU A 293 16.39 -26.42 -6.42
C LEU A 293 17.12 -25.31 -5.64
N ARG A 294 16.76 -24.04 -5.86
CA ARG A 294 17.30 -22.93 -5.05
C ARG A 294 16.84 -23.00 -3.61
N PHE A 295 15.58 -23.36 -3.37
CA PHE A 295 15.06 -23.60 -2.02
C PHE A 295 15.80 -24.74 -1.32
N GLU A 296 16.07 -25.86 -2.02
CA GLU A 296 16.88 -26.95 -1.45
C GLU A 296 18.30 -26.51 -1.11
N ARG A 297 18.95 -25.76 -2.00
CA ARG A 297 20.31 -25.24 -1.73
C ARG A 297 20.32 -24.31 -0.53
N MET A 298 19.35 -23.40 -0.45
CA MET A 298 19.22 -22.48 0.68
C MET A 298 18.90 -23.23 1.98
N ALA A 299 18.05 -24.25 1.94
CA ALA A 299 17.78 -25.10 3.10
C ALA A 299 19.02 -25.86 3.56
N ALA A 300 19.84 -26.35 2.63
CA ALA A 300 21.12 -27.00 2.94
C ALA A 300 22.12 -26.02 3.58
N GLU A 301 22.22 -24.79 3.08
CA GLU A 301 23.06 -23.73 3.67
C GLU A 301 22.59 -23.34 5.08
N ILE A 302 21.28 -23.22 5.29
CA ILE A 302 20.69 -22.94 6.61
C ILE A 302 20.98 -24.08 7.59
N GLU A 303 20.83 -25.34 7.16
CA GLU A 303 21.13 -26.50 8.01
C GLU A 303 22.63 -26.58 8.33
N GLN A 304 23.50 -26.25 7.39
CA GLN A 304 24.94 -26.15 7.64
C GLN A 304 25.26 -25.04 8.65
N MET A 305 24.63 -23.87 8.51
CA MET A 305 24.82 -22.75 9.42
C MET A 305 24.29 -23.07 10.82
N ARG A 306 23.14 -23.78 10.92
CA ARG A 306 22.61 -24.29 12.18
C ARG A 306 23.57 -25.25 12.86
N ARG A 307 24.15 -26.21 12.13
CA ARG A 307 25.16 -27.14 12.68
C ARG A 307 26.40 -26.41 13.17
N TYR A 308 26.86 -25.41 12.43
CA TYR A 308 27.98 -24.57 12.84
C TYR A 308 27.69 -23.82 14.15
N VAL A 309 26.49 -23.25 14.29
CA VAL A 309 26.07 -22.57 15.52
C VAL A 309 26.00 -23.56 16.70
N VAL A 310 25.43 -24.75 16.50
CA VAL A 310 25.33 -25.79 17.54
C VAL A 310 26.73 -26.23 18.02
N ASP A 311 27.65 -26.49 17.10
CA ASP A 311 29.04 -26.85 17.41
C ASP A 311 29.75 -25.74 18.22
N LYS A 312 29.55 -24.49 17.81
CA LYS A 312 30.09 -23.33 18.55
C LYS A 312 29.49 -23.18 19.95
N THR A 313 28.20 -23.41 20.11
CA THR A 313 27.55 -23.36 21.44
C THR A 313 28.04 -24.48 22.36
N GLN A 314 28.22 -25.70 21.85
CA GLN A 314 28.79 -26.80 22.64
C GLN A 314 30.26 -26.53 23.03
N GLY A 315 31.03 -25.90 22.14
CA GLY A 315 32.38 -25.43 22.44
C GLY A 315 32.41 -24.37 23.55
N LEU A 316 31.41 -23.48 23.61
CA LEU A 316 31.27 -22.49 24.68
C LEU A 316 30.88 -23.14 26.01
N ASP A 317 29.93 -24.08 26.01
CA ASP A 317 29.50 -24.79 27.21
C ASP A 317 30.65 -25.57 27.86
N SER A 318 31.42 -26.31 27.05
CA SER A 318 32.62 -27.01 27.53
C SER A 318 33.71 -26.04 28.04
N GLY A 319 33.83 -24.87 27.42
CA GLY A 319 34.68 -23.78 27.90
C GLY A 319 34.24 -23.24 29.25
N MET A 320 32.93 -23.03 29.45
CA MET A 320 32.35 -22.61 30.72
C MET A 320 32.58 -23.64 31.83
N GLU A 321 32.36 -24.94 31.57
CA GLU A 321 32.66 -26.00 32.54
C GLU A 321 34.15 -26.02 32.94
N ALA A 322 35.06 -25.78 31.99
CA ALA A 322 36.48 -25.71 32.27
C ALA A 322 36.83 -24.51 33.17
N VAL A 323 36.18 -23.36 32.96
CA VAL A 323 36.31 -22.18 33.82
C VAL A 323 35.75 -22.45 35.22
N GLU A 324 34.58 -23.06 35.32
CA GLU A 324 33.94 -23.43 36.59
C GLU A 324 34.85 -24.36 37.42
N LYS A 325 35.45 -25.38 36.78
CA LYS A 325 36.46 -26.26 37.41
C LYS A 325 37.72 -25.53 37.85
N ARG A 326 38.11 -24.43 37.19
CA ARG A 326 39.24 -23.60 37.63
C ARG A 326 38.87 -22.73 38.82
N VAL A 327 37.67 -22.15 38.81
CA VAL A 327 37.13 -21.37 39.94
C VAL A 327 37.05 -22.23 41.20
N ALA A 328 36.44 -23.43 41.11
CA ALA A 328 36.34 -24.36 42.24
C ALA A 328 37.71 -24.77 42.82
N ARG A 329 38.74 -24.92 41.96
CA ARG A 329 40.12 -25.20 42.43
C ARG A 329 40.72 -24.02 43.19
N VAL A 330 40.49 -22.79 42.72
CA VAL A 330 40.96 -21.58 43.39
C VAL A 330 40.24 -21.41 44.73
N GLU A 331 38.92 -21.61 44.79
CA GLU A 331 38.14 -21.56 46.03
C GLU A 331 38.64 -22.57 47.07
N ASN A 332 38.86 -23.83 46.67
CA ASN A 332 39.41 -24.86 47.55
C ASN A 332 40.82 -24.52 48.06
N ALA A 333 41.68 -23.96 47.21
CA ALA A 333 43.02 -23.52 47.60
C ALA A 333 42.97 -22.32 48.56
N LEU A 334 42.03 -21.39 48.35
CA LEU A 334 41.81 -20.26 49.25
C LEU A 334 41.31 -20.74 50.62
N GLY A 335 40.35 -21.67 50.62
CA GLY A 335 39.78 -22.25 51.84
C GLY A 335 40.83 -22.99 52.70
N SER A 336 41.75 -23.73 52.08
CA SER A 336 42.83 -24.41 52.81
C SER A 336 43.84 -23.42 53.41
N LEU A 337 44.14 -22.32 52.70
CA LEU A 337 45.04 -21.28 53.17
C LEU A 337 44.46 -20.49 54.35
N VAL A 338 43.16 -20.16 54.29
CA VAL A 338 42.42 -19.54 55.41
C VAL A 338 42.41 -20.48 56.63
N GLY A 339 42.15 -21.78 56.42
CA GLY A 339 42.17 -22.76 57.50
C GLY A 339 43.56 -22.96 58.14
N ALA A 340 44.63 -22.79 57.37
CA ALA A 340 46.00 -22.82 57.88
C ALA A 340 46.33 -21.57 58.71
N LEU A 341 45.81 -20.40 58.34
CA LEU A 341 46.00 -19.14 59.09
C LEU A 341 45.24 -19.09 60.41
N GLN A 342 44.18 -19.89 60.57
CA GLN A 342 43.39 -19.95 61.81
C GLN A 342 43.96 -20.89 62.88
N LYS A 343 44.92 -21.75 62.53
CA LYS A 343 45.57 -22.69 63.45
C LYS A 343 46.83 -22.10 64.05
#